data_AF-A0AAX3Y928-F1
#
_entry.id   AF-A0AAX3Y928-F1
#
_cell.length_a   1.000
_cell.length_b   1.000
_cell.length_c   1.000
_cell.angle_alpha   90.00
_cell.angle_beta   90.00
_cell.angle_gamma   90.00
#
_symmetry.space_group_name_H-M   'P 1'
#
loop_
_entity.id
_entity.type
_entity.pdbx_description
1 polymer ?
#
loop_
_entity_poly.entity_id
_entity_poly.type
_entity_poly.pdbx_seq_one_letter_code
_entity_poly.pdbx_strand_id
1 'polypeptide(L)'
;MGRKWGALVLITVAAGLAGCGGDGDDSGTEPAAQQLPQVTDPGPFFGQCGSVTDDEVAKAFGMPPFTGVTRNSVGCEWETAGIGGPSVTFSWYRGSPIGRERAGSELIGRPATDIDIQGHPGFIASSEGILCELGVEFGGDFVHWSVMYADAQPAADPCTVARDLAELSVSRAK
;
A
#
# COMPACT_ATOMS: atom_id res chain seq x y z
N MET A 1 -3.61 15.30 -65.41
CA MET A 1 -2.17 15.03 -65.63
C MET A 1 -1.32 16.04 -64.87
N GLY A 2 -0.34 15.55 -64.11
CA GLY A 2 0.84 16.30 -63.66
C GLY A 2 0.78 16.91 -62.24
N ARG A 3 1.32 16.19 -61.25
CA ARG A 3 1.94 16.82 -60.08
C ARG A 3 3.18 16.04 -59.64
N LYS A 4 4.19 16.81 -59.26
CA LYS A 4 5.63 16.52 -59.23
C LYS A 4 6.06 15.85 -57.91
N TRP A 5 7.11 15.04 -58.01
CA TRP A 5 7.89 14.44 -56.92
C TRP A 5 8.53 15.50 -55.98
N GLY A 6 8.65 15.15 -54.69
CA GLY A 6 9.50 15.81 -53.70
C GLY A 6 9.93 14.79 -52.63
N ALA A 7 11.22 14.74 -52.36
CA ALA A 7 11.99 13.60 -51.85
C ALA A 7 11.86 13.29 -50.34
N LEU A 8 12.05 12.00 -49.99
CA LEU A 8 12.33 11.50 -48.65
C LEU A 8 13.71 11.95 -48.16
N VAL A 9 13.80 12.37 -46.89
CA VAL A 9 15.07 12.53 -46.18
C VAL A 9 15.17 11.42 -45.12
N LEU A 10 16.11 10.50 -45.34
CA LEU A 10 16.55 9.48 -44.38
C LEU A 10 17.62 10.10 -43.47
N ILE A 11 17.36 10.15 -42.17
CA ILE A 11 18.36 10.55 -41.16
C ILE A 11 18.99 9.27 -40.60
N THR A 12 20.22 8.99 -41.04
CA THR A 12 21.13 8.01 -40.45
C THR A 12 21.83 8.63 -39.24
N VAL A 13 21.55 8.13 -38.02
CA VAL A 13 22.34 8.46 -36.82
C VAL A 13 23.39 7.37 -36.64
N ALA A 14 24.66 7.76 -36.78
CA ALA A 14 25.81 6.90 -36.54
C ALA A 14 26.03 6.73 -35.03
N ALA A 15 26.32 5.50 -34.61
CA ALA A 15 26.78 5.17 -33.27
C ALA A 15 28.22 5.64 -33.06
N GLY A 16 28.48 6.30 -31.92
CA GLY A 16 29.83 6.56 -31.42
C GLY A 16 29.93 6.09 -29.97
N LEU A 17 30.61 4.97 -29.75
CA LEU A 17 31.18 4.63 -28.45
C LEU A 17 32.66 4.98 -28.50
N ALA A 18 33.07 5.91 -27.64
CA ALA A 18 34.47 6.10 -27.26
C ALA A 18 34.49 6.66 -25.84
N GLY A 19 34.81 5.81 -24.87
CA GLY A 19 35.26 6.24 -23.56
C GLY A 19 36.71 6.73 -23.63
N CYS A 20 37.08 7.64 -22.74
CA CYS A 20 38.47 7.83 -22.35
C CYS A 20 38.48 8.45 -20.95
N GLY A 21 39.23 7.83 -20.03
CA GLY A 21 39.47 8.38 -18.70
C GLY A 21 40.37 9.61 -18.76
N GLY A 22 40.28 10.41 -17.71
CA GLY A 22 41.19 11.51 -17.43
C GLY A 22 41.08 11.87 -15.96
N ASP A 23 42.17 11.64 -15.22
CA ASP A 23 42.41 12.20 -13.89
C ASP A 23 42.23 13.72 -13.94
N GLY A 24 41.26 14.22 -13.20
CA GLY A 24 40.99 15.64 -13.04
C GLY A 24 40.15 15.84 -11.79
N ASP A 25 40.70 16.57 -10.82
CA ASP A 25 40.03 17.03 -9.60
C ASP A 25 38.67 17.65 -9.95
N ASP A 26 37.60 16.90 -9.72
CA ASP A 26 36.24 17.41 -9.79
C ASP A 26 35.67 17.40 -8.37
N SER A 27 35.46 18.61 -7.83
CA SER A 27 34.62 18.83 -6.65
C SER A 27 33.18 18.59 -7.06
N GLY A 28 32.87 17.33 -7.35
CA GLY A 28 31.55 16.85 -7.71
C GLY A 28 30.68 16.81 -6.47
N THR A 29 29.57 17.54 -6.51
CA THR A 29 28.38 17.14 -5.74
C THR A 29 28.10 15.69 -6.13
N GLU A 30 28.39 14.75 -5.23
CA GLU A 30 28.06 13.34 -5.47
C GLU A 30 26.55 13.28 -5.77
N PRO A 31 26.16 12.70 -6.92
CA PRO A 31 24.77 12.32 -7.11
C PRO A 31 24.40 11.44 -5.92
N ALA A 32 23.36 11.79 -5.18
CA ALA A 32 22.86 10.97 -4.09
C ALA A 32 22.77 9.52 -4.60
N ALA A 33 23.61 8.64 -4.06
CA ALA A 33 23.63 7.25 -4.46
C ALA A 33 22.19 6.76 -4.32
N GLN A 34 21.58 6.40 -5.45
CA GLN A 34 20.27 5.77 -5.42
C GLN A 34 20.50 4.43 -4.72
N GLN A 35 20.19 4.36 -3.41
CA GLN A 35 20.20 3.11 -2.69
C GLN A 35 19.35 2.13 -3.49
N LEU A 36 20.00 1.11 -4.05
CA LEU A 36 19.29 0.00 -4.66
C LEU A 36 18.31 -0.55 -3.62
N PRO A 37 17.05 -0.87 -4.01
CA PRO A 37 16.08 -1.45 -3.09
C PRO A 37 16.74 -2.59 -2.34
N GLN A 38 16.88 -2.44 -1.03
CA GLN A 38 17.47 -3.50 -0.22
C GLN A 38 16.53 -4.69 -0.30
N VAL A 39 17.06 -5.83 -0.75
CA VAL A 39 16.34 -7.10 -0.67
C VAL A 39 16.17 -7.38 0.81
N THR A 40 14.96 -7.17 1.29
CA THR A 40 14.57 -7.47 2.67
C THR A 40 14.12 -8.92 2.73
N ASP A 41 14.39 -9.57 3.86
CA ASP A 41 13.84 -10.90 4.11
C ASP A 41 12.30 -10.82 4.07
N PRO A 42 11.62 -11.80 3.46
CA PRO A 42 10.16 -11.84 3.44
C PRO A 42 9.58 -11.83 4.85
N GLY A 43 8.43 -11.16 5.02
CA GLY A 43 7.66 -11.21 6.25
C GLY A 43 7.02 -12.59 6.47
N PRO A 44 6.30 -12.78 7.60
CA PRO A 44 5.59 -14.02 7.87
C PRO A 44 4.47 -14.22 6.86
N PHE A 45 4.02 -15.46 6.75
CA PHE A 45 2.89 -15.81 5.90
C PHE A 45 1.58 -15.43 6.57
N PHE A 46 0.77 -14.68 5.84
CA PHE A 46 -0.64 -14.43 6.17
C PHE A 46 -1.53 -15.36 5.35
N GLY A 47 -2.42 -16.07 6.03
CA GLY A 47 -3.48 -16.83 5.34
C GLY A 47 -4.39 -15.89 4.55
N GLN A 48 -5.29 -16.49 3.76
CA GLN A 48 -6.28 -15.73 3.00
C GLN A 48 -6.97 -14.69 3.91
N CYS A 49 -7.04 -13.45 3.45
CA CYS A 49 -7.63 -12.33 4.20
C CYS A 49 -6.98 -12.07 5.57
N GLY A 50 -5.68 -12.35 5.75
CA GLY A 50 -5.04 -12.17 7.05
C GLY A 50 -5.49 -13.18 8.09
N SER A 51 -5.97 -14.36 7.65
CA SER A 51 -6.45 -15.44 8.52
C SER A 51 -7.64 -15.05 9.42
N VAL A 52 -8.44 -14.06 9.02
CA VAL A 52 -9.71 -13.73 9.71
C VAL A 52 -10.92 -14.29 8.96
N THR A 53 -11.99 -14.56 9.69
CA THR A 53 -13.27 -15.04 9.13
C THR A 53 -14.23 -13.89 8.86
N ASP A 54 -15.22 -14.12 8.00
CA ASP A 54 -16.26 -13.13 7.69
C ASP A 54 -17.07 -12.74 8.93
N ASP A 55 -17.33 -13.69 9.82
CA ASP A 55 -18.05 -13.44 11.06
C ASP A 55 -17.25 -12.57 12.03
N GLU A 56 -15.92 -12.72 12.07
CA GLU A 56 -15.03 -11.87 12.86
C GLU A 56 -15.03 -10.44 12.33
N VAL A 57 -14.95 -10.27 11.01
CA VAL A 57 -15.00 -8.95 10.37
C VAL A 57 -16.37 -8.31 10.55
N ALA A 58 -17.46 -9.04 10.33
CA ALA A 58 -18.82 -8.54 10.51
C ALA A 58 -19.07 -8.11 11.96
N LYS A 59 -18.60 -8.91 12.92
CA LYS A 59 -18.72 -8.61 14.35
C LYS A 59 -17.95 -7.36 14.73
N ALA A 60 -16.71 -7.21 14.26
CA ALA A 60 -15.90 -6.03 14.56
C ALA A 60 -16.50 -4.78 13.89
N PHE A 61 -16.92 -4.87 12.64
CA PHE A 61 -17.41 -3.74 11.85
C PHE A 61 -18.80 -3.24 12.30
N GLY A 62 -19.66 -4.14 12.79
CA GLY A 62 -20.96 -3.79 13.39
C GLY A 62 -22.02 -3.28 12.41
N MET A 63 -21.78 -3.38 11.10
CA MET A 63 -22.71 -2.96 10.05
C MET A 63 -23.67 -4.08 9.63
N PRO A 64 -24.72 -3.78 8.84
CA PRO A 64 -25.54 -4.80 8.20
C PRO A 64 -24.72 -5.83 7.41
N PRO A 65 -25.30 -7.00 7.10
CA PRO A 65 -24.58 -8.08 6.42
C PRO A 65 -23.89 -7.62 5.13
N PHE A 66 -22.72 -8.18 4.87
CA PHE A 66 -21.98 -7.89 3.63
C PHE A 66 -22.79 -8.30 2.41
N THR A 67 -22.87 -7.40 1.43
CA THR A 67 -23.47 -7.64 0.12
C THR A 67 -22.50 -8.36 -0.82
N GLY A 68 -21.21 -8.30 -0.53
CA GLY A 68 -20.16 -8.96 -1.31
C GLY A 68 -18.84 -9.02 -0.56
N VAL A 69 -18.04 -10.03 -0.88
CA VAL A 69 -16.65 -10.14 -0.40
C VAL A 69 -15.75 -10.50 -1.57
N THR A 70 -14.88 -9.57 -1.95
CA THR A 70 -13.85 -9.79 -2.97
C THR A 70 -12.62 -10.42 -2.31
N ARG A 71 -12.04 -11.44 -2.95
CA ARG A 71 -10.84 -12.12 -2.45
C ARG A 71 -9.85 -12.39 -3.56
N ASN A 72 -8.57 -12.12 -3.31
CA ASN A 72 -7.49 -12.45 -4.23
C ASN A 72 -6.20 -12.77 -3.46
N SER A 73 -5.07 -12.86 -4.17
CA SER A 73 -3.77 -13.21 -3.58
C SER A 73 -3.13 -12.11 -2.75
N VAL A 74 -3.63 -10.87 -2.81
CA VAL A 74 -3.08 -9.72 -2.11
C VAL A 74 -4.00 -9.17 -1.02
N GLY A 75 -5.27 -9.60 -0.96
CA GLY A 75 -6.19 -9.03 0.00
C GLY A 75 -7.63 -9.51 -0.12
N CYS A 76 -8.46 -8.93 0.74
CA CYS A 76 -9.90 -9.13 0.77
C CYS A 76 -10.62 -7.81 1.07
N GLU A 77 -11.80 -7.63 0.49
CA GLU A 77 -12.63 -6.44 0.69
C GLU A 77 -14.06 -6.89 0.96
N TRP A 78 -14.61 -6.46 2.09
CA TRP A 78 -15.97 -6.73 2.52
C TRP A 78 -16.80 -5.46 2.35
N GLU A 79 -17.90 -5.52 1.62
CA GLU A 79 -18.73 -4.35 1.29
C GLU A 79 -20.16 -4.56 1.75
N THR A 80 -20.80 -3.49 2.25
CA THR A 80 -22.21 -3.52 2.69
C THR A 80 -23.18 -2.83 1.72
N ALA A 81 -22.66 -1.99 0.81
CA ALA A 81 -23.49 -1.22 -0.13
C ALA A 81 -22.82 -1.02 -1.50
N GLY A 82 -22.01 -1.99 -1.95
CA GLY A 82 -21.22 -1.90 -3.18
C GLY A 82 -20.12 -0.82 -3.15
N ILE A 83 -19.54 -0.55 -4.32
CA ILE A 83 -18.35 0.30 -4.48
C ILE A 83 -18.57 1.69 -3.85
N GLY A 84 -17.68 2.07 -2.95
CA GLY A 84 -17.71 3.36 -2.25
C GLY A 84 -18.67 3.42 -1.07
N GLY A 85 -19.40 2.34 -0.78
CA GLY A 85 -20.15 2.17 0.46
C GLY A 85 -19.27 1.79 1.65
N PRO A 86 -19.88 1.53 2.82
CA PRO A 86 -19.15 1.09 4.00
C PRO A 86 -18.44 -0.24 3.72
N SER A 87 -17.14 -0.28 3.99
CA SER A 87 -16.27 -1.40 3.70
C SER A 87 -15.17 -1.63 4.74
N VAL A 88 -14.67 -2.85 4.76
CA VAL A 88 -13.44 -3.24 5.44
C VAL A 88 -12.52 -3.87 4.41
N THR A 89 -11.25 -3.53 4.42
CA THR A 89 -10.27 -4.06 3.46
C THR A 89 -9.02 -4.53 4.17
N PHE A 90 -8.63 -5.77 3.91
CA PHE A 90 -7.32 -6.32 4.23
C PHE A 90 -6.43 -6.30 3.00
N SER A 91 -5.20 -5.84 3.14
CA SER A 91 -4.17 -5.91 2.09
C SER A 91 -2.84 -6.40 2.66
N TRP A 92 -2.16 -7.27 1.92
CA TRP A 92 -0.83 -7.78 2.24
C TRP A 92 0.15 -7.40 1.13
N TYR A 93 1.09 -6.53 1.48
CA TYR A 93 2.09 -6.00 0.57
C TYR A 93 3.43 -6.68 0.84
N ARG A 94 3.99 -7.30 -0.19
CA ARG A 94 5.27 -8.02 -0.11
C ARG A 94 6.38 -7.29 -0.85
N GLY A 95 7.57 -7.20 -0.25
CA GLY A 95 8.72 -6.48 -0.80
C GLY A 95 8.47 -4.96 -0.92
N SER A 96 7.67 -4.42 -0.02
CA SER A 96 7.29 -3.02 0.01
C SER A 96 7.42 -2.48 1.43
N PRO A 97 8.29 -1.49 1.69
CA PRO A 97 8.37 -0.89 3.02
C PRO A 97 7.09 -0.12 3.36
N ILE A 98 6.66 -0.23 4.61
CA ILE A 98 5.45 0.43 5.14
C ILE A 98 5.49 1.97 5.00
N GLY A 99 6.70 2.55 5.00
CA GLY A 99 6.91 4.00 4.93
C GLY A 99 6.28 4.67 3.70
N ARG A 100 6.11 3.95 2.59
CA ARG A 100 5.45 4.51 1.40
C ARG A 100 3.96 4.77 1.65
N GLU A 101 3.26 3.83 2.28
CA GLU A 101 1.82 4.01 2.57
C GLU A 101 1.59 5.04 3.68
N ARG A 102 2.47 5.07 4.69
CA ARG A 102 2.47 6.12 5.71
C ARG A 102 2.55 7.51 5.05
N ALA A 103 3.55 7.71 4.18
CA ALA A 103 3.73 8.97 3.47
C ALA A 103 2.50 9.34 2.63
N GLY A 104 1.86 8.34 1.99
CA GLY A 104 0.62 8.53 1.25
C GLY A 104 -0.49 9.15 2.11
N SER A 105 -0.68 8.64 3.33
CA SER A 105 -1.67 9.18 4.27
C SER A 105 -1.33 10.60 4.73
N GLU A 106 -0.07 10.85 5.09
CA GLU A 106 0.40 12.16 5.55
C GLU A 106 0.24 13.25 4.48
N LEU A 107 0.56 12.91 3.22
CA LEU A 107 0.47 13.83 2.07
C LEU A 107 -0.96 14.30 1.78
N ILE A 108 -1.97 13.50 2.09
CA ILE A 108 -3.38 13.84 1.89
C ILE A 108 -4.06 14.36 3.16
N GLY A 109 -3.26 14.80 4.13
CA GLY A 109 -3.75 15.49 5.33
C GLY A 109 -4.30 14.55 6.40
N ARG A 110 -3.96 13.25 6.36
CA ARG A 110 -4.29 12.27 7.40
C ARG A 110 -3.02 11.89 8.16
N PRO A 111 -2.63 12.68 9.18
CA PRO A 111 -1.37 12.47 9.90
C PRO A 111 -1.33 11.06 10.50
N ALA A 112 -0.23 10.35 10.23
CA ALA A 112 -0.03 8.99 10.73
C ALA A 112 0.65 9.03 12.10
N THR A 113 0.13 8.26 13.04
CA THR A 113 0.68 8.08 14.39
C THR A 113 1.29 6.69 14.52
N ASP A 114 2.42 6.59 15.20
CA ASP A 114 3.08 5.30 15.44
C ASP A 114 2.25 4.44 16.39
N ILE A 115 2.20 3.14 16.11
CA ILE A 115 1.54 2.14 16.95
C ILE A 115 2.41 0.89 17.10
N ASP A 116 2.09 0.08 18.11
CA ASP A 116 2.55 -1.29 18.26
C ASP A 116 1.34 -2.24 18.21
N ILE A 117 1.47 -3.31 17.43
CA ILE A 117 0.55 -4.44 17.37
C ILE A 117 1.33 -5.70 17.70
N GLN A 118 1.18 -6.18 18.94
CA GLN A 118 1.80 -7.43 19.42
C GLN A 118 3.34 -7.47 19.21
N GLY A 119 4.02 -6.35 19.44
CA GLY A 119 5.47 -6.23 19.27
C GLY A 119 5.93 -5.89 17.85
N HIS A 120 5.00 -5.67 16.92
CA HIS A 120 5.28 -5.21 15.57
C HIS A 120 4.98 -3.72 15.43
N PRO A 121 5.95 -2.90 14.97
CA PRO A 121 5.72 -1.49 14.75
C PRO A 121 4.75 -1.28 13.59
N GLY A 122 4.07 -0.15 13.59
CA GLY A 122 3.10 0.19 12.57
C GLY A 122 2.71 1.65 12.60
N PHE A 123 1.73 1.99 11.78
CA PHE A 123 1.10 3.31 11.82
C PHE A 123 -0.42 3.18 11.84
N ILE A 124 -1.05 4.23 12.35
CA ILE A 124 -2.49 4.43 12.24
C ILE A 124 -2.78 5.85 11.77
N ALA A 125 -3.74 6.00 10.86
CA ALA A 125 -4.21 7.29 10.40
C ALA A 125 -5.73 7.26 10.25
N SER A 126 -6.39 8.35 10.63
CA SER A 126 -7.85 8.42 10.63
C SER A 126 -8.35 9.68 9.93
N SER A 127 -9.57 9.64 9.40
CA SER A 127 -10.27 10.81 8.91
C SER A 127 -11.68 10.88 9.52
N GLU A 128 -11.96 11.96 10.23
CA GLU A 128 -13.30 12.37 10.68
C GLU A 128 -14.13 11.29 11.41
N GLY A 129 -13.49 10.30 12.01
CA GLY A 129 -14.16 9.18 12.69
C GLY A 129 -14.91 8.22 11.76
N ILE A 130 -14.80 8.38 10.43
CA ILE A 130 -15.45 7.53 9.42
C ILE A 130 -14.48 6.60 8.70
N LEU A 131 -13.19 6.93 8.72
CA LEU A 131 -12.13 6.17 8.04
C LEU A 131 -10.98 5.92 9.00
N CYS A 132 -10.43 4.71 8.97
CA CYS A 132 -9.14 4.40 9.57
C CYS A 132 -8.29 3.54 8.63
N GLU A 133 -7.00 3.85 8.59
CA GLU A 133 -5.95 3.12 7.91
C GLU A 133 -4.95 2.65 8.97
N LEU A 134 -4.68 1.35 9.04
CA LEU A 134 -3.75 0.76 10.00
C LEU A 134 -2.78 -0.17 9.27
N GLY A 135 -1.50 0.14 9.30
CA GLY A 135 -0.43 -0.70 8.77
C GLY A 135 0.42 -1.35 9.87
N VAL A 136 0.82 -2.60 9.70
CA VAL A 136 1.74 -3.33 10.60
C VAL A 136 2.93 -3.87 9.82
N GLU A 137 4.14 -3.52 10.26
CA GLU A 137 5.41 -3.78 9.58
C GLU A 137 6.00 -5.15 9.91
N PHE A 138 6.52 -5.81 8.87
CA PHE A 138 7.26 -7.06 8.93
C PHE A 138 8.52 -6.99 8.06
N GLY A 139 9.36 -5.98 8.33
CA GLY A 139 10.59 -5.71 7.59
C GLY A 139 10.31 -5.32 6.14
N GLY A 140 10.45 -6.29 5.23
CA GLY A 140 10.18 -6.10 3.81
C GLY A 140 8.72 -6.04 3.42
N ASP A 141 7.85 -6.50 4.31
CA ASP A 141 6.42 -6.64 4.06
C ASP A 141 5.62 -5.81 5.07
N PHE A 142 4.35 -5.55 4.75
CA PHE A 142 3.40 -5.08 5.75
C PHE A 142 1.99 -5.57 5.42
N VAL A 143 1.16 -5.65 6.46
CA VAL A 143 -0.28 -5.82 6.29
C VAL A 143 -0.98 -4.51 6.60
N HIS A 144 -2.14 -4.33 5.99
CA HIS A 144 -2.90 -3.10 6.08
C HIS A 144 -4.38 -3.40 6.22
N TRP A 145 -5.02 -2.72 7.18
CA TRP A 145 -6.45 -2.71 7.39
C TRP A 145 -6.99 -1.31 7.12
N SER A 146 -7.94 -1.23 6.18
CA SER A 146 -8.74 -0.02 5.93
C SER A 146 -10.17 -0.27 6.39
N VAL A 147 -10.72 0.64 7.19
CA VAL A 147 -12.11 0.57 7.68
C VAL A 147 -12.79 1.88 7.33
N MET A 148 -13.83 1.82 6.51
CA MET A 148 -14.56 2.99 6.02
C MET A 148 -16.06 2.82 6.25
N TYR A 149 -16.68 3.79 6.91
CA TYR A 149 -18.14 3.87 7.06
C TYR A 149 -18.82 4.71 5.97
N ALA A 150 -18.05 5.36 5.09
CA ALA A 150 -18.54 6.25 4.04
C ALA A 150 -19.52 7.29 4.63
N ASP A 151 -20.71 7.45 4.02
CA ASP A 151 -21.75 8.36 4.49
C ASP A 151 -22.67 7.74 5.57
N ALA A 152 -22.42 6.50 5.99
CA ALA A 152 -23.19 5.84 7.03
C ALA A 152 -22.69 6.26 8.42
N GLN A 153 -23.60 6.26 9.40
CA GLN A 153 -23.20 6.48 10.78
C GLN A 153 -22.29 5.34 11.24
N PRO A 154 -21.07 5.63 11.74
CA PRO A 154 -20.18 4.59 12.24
C PRO A 154 -20.83 3.77 13.35
N ALA A 155 -20.86 2.45 13.18
CA ALA A 155 -21.36 1.52 14.19
C ALA A 155 -20.35 1.30 15.33
N ALA A 156 -19.06 1.52 15.03
CA ALA A 156 -17.94 1.51 15.96
C ALA A 156 -16.90 2.53 15.50
N ASP A 157 -15.92 2.82 16.36
CA ASP A 157 -14.75 3.61 15.97
C ASP A 157 -13.92 2.82 14.93
N PRO A 158 -13.67 3.34 13.72
CA PRO A 158 -13.03 2.58 12.65
C PRO A 158 -11.60 2.16 13.00
N CYS A 159 -10.90 2.91 13.86
CA CYS A 159 -9.55 2.57 14.29
C CYS A 159 -9.51 1.45 15.33
N THR A 160 -10.53 1.36 16.18
CA THR A 160 -10.74 0.22 17.07
C THR A 160 -10.99 -1.04 16.27
N VAL A 161 -11.87 -0.98 15.25
CA VAL A 161 -12.12 -2.10 14.33
C VAL A 161 -10.84 -2.55 13.62
N ALA A 162 -10.07 -1.60 13.07
CA ALA A 162 -8.82 -1.89 12.37
C ALA A 162 -7.80 -2.54 13.32
N ARG A 163 -7.68 -2.07 14.57
CA ARG A 163 -6.77 -2.62 15.57
C ARG A 163 -7.14 -4.05 15.96
N ASP A 164 -8.41 -4.30 16.25
CA ASP A 164 -8.89 -5.65 16.60
C ASP A 164 -8.59 -6.66 15.49
N LEU A 165 -8.86 -6.29 14.23
CA LEU A 165 -8.58 -7.14 13.08
C LEU A 165 -7.08 -7.33 12.82
N ALA A 166 -6.28 -6.28 13.00
CA ALA A 166 -4.83 -6.37 12.92
C ALA A 166 -4.26 -7.34 13.96
N GLU A 167 -4.71 -7.24 15.21
CA GLU A 167 -4.29 -8.15 16.29
C GLU A 167 -4.64 -9.61 15.98
N LEU A 168 -5.83 -9.89 15.42
CA LEU A 168 -6.18 -11.22 14.95
C LEU A 168 -5.24 -11.71 13.85
N SER A 169 -4.96 -10.89 12.83
CA SER A 169 -4.07 -11.26 11.74
C SER A 169 -2.65 -11.53 12.19
N VAL A 170 -2.08 -10.64 13.03
CA VAL A 170 -0.71 -10.78 13.54
C VAL A 170 -0.57 -12.04 14.40
N SER A 171 -1.54 -12.32 15.29
CA SER A 171 -1.50 -13.52 16.15
C SER A 171 -1.58 -14.85 15.38
N ARG A 172 -1.98 -14.82 14.10
CA ARG A 172 -2.21 -16.00 13.24
C ARG A 172 -1.21 -16.11 12.10
N ALA A 173 -0.25 -15.18 12.00
CA ALA A 173 0.83 -15.22 11.02
C ALA A 173 1.79 -16.39 11.32
N LYS A 174 2.45 -16.92 10.27
CA LYS A 174 3.33 -18.11 10.38
C LYS A 174 4.71 -17.89 9.77
#